data_AF-A0A846UCQ2-F1
#
_entry.id   AF-A0A846UCQ2-F1
#
_cell.length_a   1.000
_cell.length_b   1.000
_cell.length_c   1.000
_cell.angle_alpha   90.00
_cell.angle_beta   90.00
_cell.angle_gamma   90.00
#
_symmetry.space_group_name_H-M   'P 1'
#
loop_
_entity.id
_entity.type
_entity.pdbx_description
1 polymer ?
#
loop_
_entity_poly.entity_id
_entity_poly.type
_entity_poly.pdbx_seq_one_letter_code
_entity_poly.pdbx_strand_id
1 'polypeptide(L)'
;MDRVVLVCHGVPAASGAEAALDITAEFAEHRPWQKQVSCTWDGKRLTLQADTENDPKGLGLMDEFSDCISAYIVEGFDGGIAVQSISPVVDDGV
;
A
#
# COMPACT_ATOMS: atom_id res chain seq x y z
N MET A 1 2.62 -10.50 13.72
CA MET A 1 2.21 -9.62 12.62
C MET A 1 3.38 -8.70 12.32
N ASP A 2 3.63 -8.41 11.06
CA ASP A 2 4.64 -7.44 10.65
C ASP A 2 3.96 -6.23 10.02
N ARG A 3 4.46 -5.04 10.31
CA ARG A 3 4.09 -3.81 9.61
C ARG A 3 4.96 -3.70 8.37
N VAL A 4 4.32 -3.71 7.21
CA VAL A 4 4.99 -3.54 5.92
C VAL A 4 4.65 -2.15 5.40
N VAL A 5 5.68 -1.45 4.93
CA VAL A 5 5.53 -0.17 4.22
C VAL A 5 6.06 -0.36 2.80
N LEU A 6 5.20 -0.09 1.82
CA LEU A 6 5.51 -0.12 0.39
C LEU A 6 5.48 1.30 -0.17
N VAL A 7 6.33 1.55 -1.16
CA VAL A 7 6.31 2.81 -1.93
C VAL A 7 6.13 2.50 -3.41
N CYS A 8 5.31 3.29 -4.10
CA CYS A 8 5.18 3.25 -5.55
C CYS A 8 5.66 4.57 -6.16
N HIS A 9 6.70 4.50 -7.00
CA HIS A 9 7.29 5.63 -7.71
C HIS A 9 6.79 5.69 -9.16
N GLY A 10 6.93 6.86 -9.80
CA GLY A 10 6.52 7.07 -11.19
C GLY A 10 5.04 7.39 -11.37
N VAL A 11 4.28 7.41 -10.26
CA VAL A 11 2.84 7.74 -10.24
C VAL A 11 2.61 9.14 -10.81
N PRO A 12 1.71 9.31 -11.79
CA PRO A 12 1.33 10.61 -12.31
C PRO A 12 0.79 11.51 -11.18
N ALA A 13 1.33 12.73 -11.08
CA ALA A 13 0.96 13.65 -10.01
C ALA A 13 -0.52 14.04 -10.02
N ALA A 14 -1.17 13.99 -11.20
CA ALA A 14 -2.59 14.26 -11.35
C ALA A 14 -3.47 13.18 -10.71
N SER A 15 -2.99 11.94 -10.62
CA SER A 15 -3.76 10.79 -10.12
C SER A 15 -3.42 10.42 -8.67
N GLY A 16 -2.23 10.78 -8.19
CA GLY A 16 -1.70 10.27 -6.92
C GLY A 16 -2.59 10.54 -5.69
N ALA A 17 -3.18 11.74 -5.59
CA ALA A 17 -4.02 12.08 -4.44
C ALA A 17 -5.34 11.29 -4.40
N GLU A 18 -6.00 11.14 -5.54
CA GLU A 18 -7.26 10.39 -5.67
C GLU A 18 -7.00 8.89 -5.49
N ALA A 19 -5.99 8.35 -6.16
CA ALA A 19 -5.59 6.95 -6.03
C ALA A 19 -5.25 6.57 -4.57
N ALA A 20 -4.62 7.45 -3.79
CA ALA A 20 -4.34 7.17 -2.38
C ALA A 20 -5.62 6.97 -1.55
N LEU A 21 -6.67 7.76 -1.83
CA LEU A 21 -7.97 7.64 -1.16
C LEU A 21 -8.68 6.35 -1.57
N ASP A 22 -8.75 6.08 -2.87
CA ASP A 22 -9.42 4.90 -3.42
C ASP A 22 -8.75 3.60 -2.95
N ILE A 23 -7.42 3.55 -2.99
CA ILE A 23 -6.65 2.40 -2.49
C ILE A 23 -6.90 2.19 -0.99
N THR A 24 -6.95 3.27 -0.19
CA THR A 24 -7.24 3.15 1.24
C THR A 24 -8.65 2.57 1.48
N ALA A 25 -9.65 3.04 0.73
CA ALA A 25 -11.02 2.55 0.82
C ALA A 25 -11.14 1.07 0.38
N GLU A 26 -10.52 0.72 -0.74
CA GLU A 26 -10.51 -0.65 -1.29
C GLU A 26 -9.94 -1.66 -0.29
N PHE A 27 -8.81 -1.35 0.33
CA PHE A 27 -8.23 -2.23 1.37
C PHE A 27 -9.15 -2.36 2.58
N ALA A 28 -9.78 -1.26 3.01
CA ALA A 28 -10.69 -1.27 4.16
C ALA A 28 -11.96 -2.11 3.89
N GLU A 29 -12.49 -2.06 2.66
CA GLU A 29 -13.73 -2.75 2.28
C GLU A 29 -13.50 -4.21 1.87
N HIS A 30 -12.43 -4.49 1.14
CA HIS A 30 -12.26 -5.77 0.44
C HIS A 30 -11.10 -6.64 0.94
N ARG A 31 -10.21 -6.12 1.78
CA ARG A 31 -9.04 -6.86 2.30
C ARG A 31 -8.97 -6.87 3.82
N PRO A 32 -9.99 -7.44 4.51
CA PRO A 32 -10.09 -7.37 5.97
C PRO A 32 -8.96 -8.09 6.73
N TRP A 33 -8.12 -8.88 6.06
CA TRP A 33 -6.92 -9.50 6.66
C TRP A 33 -5.75 -8.53 6.80
N GLN A 34 -5.71 -7.45 6.02
CA GLN A 34 -4.74 -6.37 6.20
C GLN A 34 -5.26 -5.41 7.27
N LYS A 35 -4.46 -5.09 8.28
CA LYS A 35 -4.84 -4.22 9.41
C LYS A 35 -4.11 -2.88 9.35
N GLN A 36 -4.67 -1.87 10.02
CA GLN A 36 -4.06 -0.53 10.13
C GLN A 36 -3.61 0.06 8.78
N VAL A 37 -4.42 -0.18 7.74
CA VAL A 37 -4.08 0.18 6.37
C VAL A 37 -4.18 1.69 6.15
N SER A 38 -3.19 2.27 5.49
CA SER A 38 -3.24 3.65 5.00
C SER A 38 -2.39 3.79 3.74
N CYS A 39 -2.96 4.37 2.68
CA CYS A 39 -2.23 4.81 1.50
C CYS A 39 -2.18 6.34 1.48
N THR A 40 -1.00 6.91 1.25
CA THR A 40 -0.78 8.37 1.24
C THR A 40 0.00 8.82 0.01
N TRP A 41 -0.21 10.06 -0.40
CA TRP A 41 0.48 10.73 -1.51
C TRP A 41 1.29 11.91 -0.99
N ASP A 42 2.59 11.96 -1.29
CA ASP A 42 3.50 13.04 -0.87
C ASP A 42 3.80 14.08 -1.97
N GLY A 43 3.10 14.01 -3.10
CA GLY A 43 3.40 14.81 -4.30
C GLY A 43 4.36 14.13 -5.28
N LYS A 44 4.95 12.98 -4.93
CA LYS A 44 5.91 12.25 -5.77
C LYS A 44 5.70 10.74 -5.82
N ARG A 45 5.23 10.13 -4.73
CA ARG A 45 5.02 8.68 -4.63
C ARG A 45 3.83 8.33 -3.75
N LEU A 46 3.22 7.19 -4.04
CA LEU A 46 2.27 6.57 -3.12
C LEU A 46 3.05 5.80 -2.05
N THR A 47 2.59 5.86 -0.80
CA THR A 47 3.11 5.05 0.30
C THR A 47 1.96 4.30 0.95
N LEU A 48 1.99 2.96 0.85
CA LEU A 48 1.03 2.07 1.50
C LEU A 48 1.68 1.49 2.75
N GLN A 49 1.02 1.63 3.90
CA GLN A 49 1.34 0.92 5.13
C GLN A 49 0.20 -0.06 5.43
N ALA A 50 0.55 -1.29 5.83
CA ALA A 50 -0.40 -2.23 6.40
C ALA A 50 0.31 -3.16 7.40
N ASP A 51 -0.44 -3.60 8.40
CA ASP A 51 -0.03 -4.71 9.24
C ASP A 51 -0.55 -6.01 8.64
N THR A 52 0.34 -6.97 8.43
CA THR A 52 0.08 -8.18 7.66
C THR A 52 0.53 -9.44 8.41
N GLU A 53 -0.27 -10.51 8.26
CA GLU A 53 0.04 -11.83 8.81
C GLU A 53 0.65 -12.72 7.73
N ASN A 54 1.69 -13.47 8.09
CA ASN A 54 2.35 -14.45 7.21
C ASN A 54 2.96 -13.89 5.91
N ASP A 55 3.30 -12.59 5.88
CA ASP A 55 4.00 -11.96 4.74
C ASP A 55 5.35 -11.36 5.14
N PRO A 56 6.34 -12.21 5.52
CA PRO A 56 7.64 -11.75 6.06
C PRO A 56 8.51 -11.00 5.05
N LYS A 57 8.10 -10.95 3.78
CA LYS A 57 8.79 -10.25 2.69
C LYS A 57 7.96 -9.12 2.07
N GLY A 58 6.73 -8.90 2.53
CA GLY A 58 5.82 -7.91 1.97
C GLY A 58 5.36 -8.20 0.53
N LEU A 59 5.51 -9.45 0.05
CA LEU A 59 5.23 -9.80 -1.34
C LEU A 59 3.74 -9.96 -1.61
N GLY A 60 2.98 -10.47 -0.63
CA GLY A 60 1.53 -10.57 -0.75
C GLY A 60 0.88 -9.19 -0.74
N LEU A 61 1.30 -8.33 0.18
CA LEU A 61 0.83 -6.94 0.21
C LEU A 61 1.20 -6.17 -1.08
N MET A 62 2.39 -6.44 -1.63
CA MET A 62 2.84 -5.81 -2.88
C MET A 62 1.99 -6.19 -4.08
N ASP A 63 1.59 -7.46 -4.18
CA ASP A 63 0.68 -7.95 -5.21
C ASP A 63 -0.68 -7.23 -5.13
N GLU A 64 -1.28 -7.21 -3.94
CA GLU A 64 -2.55 -6.53 -3.68
C GLU A 64 -2.49 -5.02 -3.96
N PHE A 65 -1.36 -4.37 -3.65
CA PHE A 65 -1.15 -2.96 -3.94
C PHE A 65 -1.03 -2.70 -5.45
N SER A 66 -0.33 -3.59 -6.16
CA SER A 66 -0.19 -3.54 -7.62
C SER A 66 -1.54 -3.65 -8.33
N ASP A 67 -2.42 -4.54 -7.84
CA ASP A 67 -3.78 -4.67 -8.36
C ASP A 67 -4.56 -3.36 -8.24
N CYS A 68 -4.51 -2.71 -7.07
CA CYS A 68 -5.22 -1.44 -6.90
C CYS A 68 -4.63 -0.31 -7.72
N ILE A 69 -3.30 -0.21 -7.82
CA ILE A 69 -2.65 0.79 -8.68
C ILE A 69 -3.13 0.62 -10.13
N SER A 70 -3.19 -0.62 -10.61
CA SER A 70 -3.65 -0.94 -11.96
C SER A 70 -5.13 -0.62 -12.15
N ALA A 71 -5.95 -0.79 -11.12
CA ALA A 71 -7.39 -0.50 -11.16
C ALA A 71 -7.69 1.01 -11.12
N TYR A 72 -7.00 1.77 -10.27
CA TYR A 72 -7.33 3.18 -9.99
C TYR A 72 -6.50 4.19 -10.79
N ILE A 73 -5.40 3.78 -11.43
CA ILE A 73 -4.59 4.64 -12.29
C ILE A 73 -4.69 4.13 -13.74
N VAL A 74 -5.84 4.42 -14.36
CA VAL A 74 -6.28 3.87 -15.66
C VAL A 74 -5.30 4.17 -16.81
N GLU A 75 -4.68 5.34 -16.79
CA GLU A 75 -3.74 5.76 -17.85
C GLU A 75 -2.45 4.93 -17.87
N GLY A 76 -2.15 4.23 -16.77
CA GLY A 76 -0.90 3.52 -16.58
C GLY A 76 0.31 4.47 -16.52
N PHE A 77 1.44 3.94 -16.08
CA PHE A 77 2.69 4.70 -15.99
C PHE A 77 3.89 3.75 -15.91
N ASP A 78 5.07 4.27 -16.26
CA ASP A 78 6.34 3.55 -16.06
C ASP A 78 6.84 3.83 -14.64
N GLY A 79 6.52 2.91 -13.74
CA GLY A 79 6.78 3.03 -12.31
C GLY A 79 7.22 1.72 -11.68
N GLY A 80 7.31 1.73 -10.34
CA GLY A 80 7.73 0.54 -9.62
C GLY A 80 7.36 0.59 -8.14
N ILE A 81 7.07 -0.60 -7.60
CA ILE A 81 6.78 -0.80 -6.18
C ILE A 81 8.04 -1.36 -5.50
N ALA A 82 8.35 -0.85 -4.31
CA ALA A 82 9.43 -1.37 -3.48
C ALA A 82 9.00 -1.45 -2.02
N VAL A 83 9.55 -2.43 -1.30
CA VAL A 83 9.46 -2.51 0.16
C VAL A 83 10.35 -1.42 0.75
N GLN A 84 9.75 -0.48 1.46
CA GLN A 84 10.46 0.55 2.21
C GLN A 84 10.92 0.02 3.58
N SER A 85 10.04 -0.69 4.29
CA SER A 85 10.37 -1.31 5.58
C SER A 85 9.46 -2.46 5.93
N ILE A 86 9.99 -3.39 6.72
CA ILE A 86 9.23 -4.44 7.41
C ILE A 86 9.68 -4.40 8.87
N SER A 87 8.74 -4.29 9.80
CA SER A 87 9.03 -4.24 11.23
C SER A 87 8.02 -5.06 12.02
N PRO A 88 8.44 -5.82 13.05
CA PRO A 88 7.51 -6.51 13.94
C PRO A 88 6.51 -5.54 14.55
N VAL A 89 5.23 -5.92 14.56
CA VAL A 89 4.22 -5.23 15.35
C VAL A 89 4.29 -5.78 16.76
N VAL A 90 4.78 -4.97 17.69
CA VAL A 90 4.66 -5.28 19.12
C VAL A 90 3.22 -5.01 19.53
N ASP A 91 2.51 -6.07 19.89
CA ASP A 91 1.26 -5.94 20.61
C ASP A 91 1.63 -5.62 22.06
N ASP A 92 1.65 -4.32 22.40
CA ASP A 92 1.76 -3.87 23.79
C ASP A 92 0.44 -4.17 24.48
N GLY A 93 0.16 -5.46 24.68
CA GLY A 93 -1.06 -5.97 25.28
C GLY A 93 -1.35 -5.26 26.59
N VAL A 94 -2.43 -4.49 26.62
CA VAL A 94 -3.07 -3.97 27.83
C VAL A 94 -4.10 -4.98 28.29
#